data_AF-A0A0A9DL62-F1
#
_entry.id   AF-A0A0A9DL62-F1
#
_cell.length_a   1.000
_cell.length_b   1.000
_cell.length_c   1.000
_cell.angle_alpha   90.00
_cell.angle_beta   90.00
_cell.angle_gamma   90.00
#
_symmetry.space_group_name_H-M   'P 1'
#
loop_
_entity.id
_entity.type
_entity.pdbx_description
1 polymer ?
#
loop_
_entity_poly.entity_id
_entity_poly.type
_entity_poly.pdbx_seq_one_letter_code
_entity_poly.pdbx_strand_id
1 'polypeptide(L)'
;MTAESKAWLDQRPAQSVVYVSFGSLAAPSPDQMTEVAEGLYNSGKAFLWVVRASETSKIPEGFVGRAKDRGLMVTWSPQLEVLAHPSVGCFMTHCRWNSTMEGSGIGVPMVAMPQWSDQPTNASILRMFGELV
;
A
#
# COMPACT_ATOMS: atom_id res chain seq x y z
N MET A 1 -7.77 8.59 -10.89
CA MET A 1 -6.42 7.95 -10.89
C MET A 1 -5.53 8.75 -11.81
N THR A 2 -4.25 8.97 -11.45
CA THR A 2 -3.34 9.68 -12.37
C THR A 2 -3.16 8.83 -13.64
N ALA A 3 -2.91 9.48 -14.78
CA ALA A 3 -2.70 8.78 -16.04
C ALA A 3 -1.52 7.79 -15.94
N GLU A 4 -0.47 8.17 -15.21
CA GLU A 4 0.71 7.34 -14.93
C GLU A 4 0.35 6.09 -14.12
N SER A 5 -0.32 6.24 -12.96
CA SER A 5 -0.72 5.09 -12.13
C SER A 5 -1.63 4.15 -12.91
N LYS A 6 -2.57 4.70 -13.69
CA LYS A 6 -3.47 3.88 -14.52
C LYS A 6 -2.69 3.09 -15.55
N ALA A 7 -1.88 3.76 -16.38
CA ALA A 7 -1.13 3.13 -17.45
C ALA A 7 -0.18 2.05 -16.92
N TRP A 8 0.40 2.26 -15.73
CA TRP A 8 1.24 1.27 -15.07
C TRP A 8 0.44 0.06 -14.58
N LEU A 9 -0.72 0.28 -13.95
CA LEU A 9 -1.59 -0.80 -13.45
C LEU A 9 -2.24 -1.61 -14.57
N ASP A 10 -2.59 -0.98 -15.70
CA ASP A 10 -3.15 -1.63 -16.90
C ASP A 10 -2.19 -2.68 -17.50
N GLN A 11 -0.88 -2.55 -17.25
CA GLN A 11 0.17 -3.46 -17.74
C GLN A 11 0.45 -4.62 -16.78
N ARG A 12 -0.34 -4.78 -15.72
CA ARG A 12 -0.15 -5.82 -14.69
C ARG A 12 -1.27 -6.84 -14.78
N PRO A 13 -0.97 -8.15 -14.60
CA PRO A 13 -2.00 -9.17 -14.50
C PRO A 13 -3.02 -8.86 -13.39
N ALA A 14 -4.23 -9.42 -13.51
CA ALA A 14 -5.23 -9.32 -12.46
C ALA A 14 -4.69 -9.82 -11.11
N GLN A 15 -5.07 -9.14 -10.03
CA GLN A 15 -4.71 -9.49 -8.64
C GLN A 15 -3.21 -9.74 -8.40
N SER A 16 -2.32 -9.01 -9.10
CA SER A 16 -0.86 -9.21 -9.02
C SER A 16 -0.11 -8.07 -8.32
N VAL A 17 -0.78 -6.96 -8.03
CA VAL A 17 -0.20 -5.74 -7.46
C VAL A 17 -0.55 -5.61 -5.98
N VAL A 18 0.46 -5.32 -5.17
CA VAL A 18 0.28 -4.86 -3.78
C VAL A 18 0.16 -3.34 -3.79
N TYR A 19 -1.00 -2.83 -3.38
CA TYR A 19 -1.17 -1.40 -3.11
C TYR A 19 -0.74 -1.11 -1.67
N VAL A 20 0.06 -0.07 -1.44
CA VAL A 20 0.60 0.27 -0.12
C VAL A 20 0.32 1.74 0.20
N SER A 21 -0.37 1.99 1.31
CA SER A 21 -0.65 3.35 1.79
C SER A 21 -0.81 3.41 3.31
N PHE A 22 -0.05 4.29 3.95
CA PHE A 22 -0.14 4.58 5.39
C PHE A 22 -0.97 5.84 5.69
N GLY A 23 -1.78 6.27 4.72
CA GLY A 23 -2.69 7.39 4.85
C GLY A 23 -1.99 8.74 5.04
N SER A 24 -2.71 9.71 5.59
CA SER A 24 -2.27 11.10 5.68
C SER A 24 -1.54 11.49 6.97
N LEU A 25 -1.70 10.72 8.06
CA LEU A 25 -1.13 11.09 9.37
C LEU A 25 -0.14 10.07 9.92
N ALA A 26 -0.20 8.81 9.47
CA ALA A 26 0.75 7.83 9.97
C ALA A 26 2.11 8.11 9.34
N ALA A 27 3.17 8.18 10.14
CA ALA A 27 4.52 8.46 9.68
C ALA A 27 5.43 7.35 10.19
N PRO A 28 5.50 6.20 9.50
CA PRO A 28 6.39 5.10 9.89
C PRO A 28 7.82 5.60 10.09
N SER A 29 8.55 4.97 11.00
CA SER A 29 9.96 5.29 11.22
C SER A 29 10.81 4.97 9.98
N PRO A 30 12.01 5.55 9.84
CA PRO A 30 12.95 5.16 8.78
C PRO A 30 13.22 3.64 8.74
N ASP A 31 13.35 3.01 9.90
CA ASP A 31 13.55 1.56 10.00
C ASP A 31 12.33 0.80 9.46
N GLN A 32 11.12 1.21 9.84
CA GLN A 32 9.90 0.61 9.29
C GLN A 32 9.78 0.82 7.78
N MET A 33 10.12 1.99 7.26
CA MET A 33 10.14 2.25 5.81
C MET A 33 11.15 1.36 5.10
N THR A 34 12.30 1.10 5.72
CA THR A 34 13.33 0.18 5.20
C THR A 34 12.82 -1.24 5.15
N GLU A 35 12.20 -1.74 6.23
CA GLU A 35 11.61 -3.08 6.27
C GLU A 35 10.46 -3.25 5.27
N VAL A 36 9.62 -2.22 5.09
CA VAL A 36 8.57 -2.22 4.05
C VAL A 36 9.19 -2.30 2.67
N ALA A 37 10.23 -1.50 2.39
CA ALA A 37 10.92 -1.50 1.11
C ALA A 37 11.55 -2.87 0.80
N GLU A 38 12.29 -3.46 1.75
CA GLU A 38 12.89 -4.78 1.58
C GLU A 38 11.83 -5.88 1.47
N GLY A 39 10.77 -5.82 2.29
CA GLY A 39 9.66 -6.76 2.22
C GLY A 39 8.97 -6.75 0.85
N LEU A 40 8.67 -5.56 0.32
CA LEU A 40 8.09 -5.41 -1.02
C LEU A 40 9.01 -5.98 -2.10
N TYR A 41 10.30 -5.64 -2.06
CA TYR A 41 11.27 -6.13 -3.05
C TYR A 41 11.44 -7.66 -3.00
N ASN A 42 11.57 -8.22 -1.80
CA ASN A 42 11.80 -9.64 -1.57
C ASN A 42 10.55 -10.49 -1.81
N SER A 43 9.35 -9.92 -1.68
CA SER A 43 8.09 -10.60 -2.04
C SER A 43 8.03 -11.02 -3.52
N GLY A 44 8.82 -10.35 -4.36
CA GLY A 44 8.83 -10.51 -5.80
C GLY A 44 7.57 -9.99 -6.51
N LYS A 45 6.60 -9.45 -5.77
CA LYS A 45 5.33 -8.93 -6.31
C LYS A 45 5.51 -7.53 -6.89
N ALA A 46 4.65 -7.18 -7.84
CA ALA A 46 4.54 -5.80 -8.28
C ALA A 46 3.86 -4.98 -7.18
N PHE A 47 4.24 -3.71 -7.03
CA PHE A 47 3.63 -2.85 -6.01
C PHE A 47 3.46 -1.40 -6.47
N LEU A 48 2.40 -0.76 -5.98
CA LEU A 48 2.19 0.67 -6.06
C LEU A 48 2.23 1.22 -4.64
N TRP A 49 3.27 1.97 -4.32
CA TRP A 49 3.49 2.49 -2.97
C TRP A 49 3.33 4.01 -2.91
N VAL A 50 2.35 4.45 -2.13
CA VAL A 50 2.14 5.86 -1.82
C VAL A 50 3.06 6.27 -0.68
N VAL A 51 4.11 7.03 -1.00
CA VAL A 51 5.01 7.64 -0.01
C VAL A 51 4.86 9.14 -0.10
N ARG A 52 4.23 9.76 0.92
CA ARG A 52 4.00 11.21 0.94
C ARG A 52 5.31 11.96 0.69
N ALA A 53 5.22 13.12 0.03
CA ALA A 53 6.39 13.94 -0.28
C ALA A 53 7.23 14.30 0.96
N SER A 54 6.62 14.43 2.14
CA SER A 54 7.31 14.70 3.42
C SER A 54 8.10 13.50 3.97
N GLU A 55 7.86 12.29 3.46
CA GLU A 55 8.41 11.03 3.96
C GLU A 55 9.41 10.39 2.97
N THR A 56 9.59 10.96 1.78
CA THR A 56 10.45 10.38 0.74
C THR A 56 11.91 10.27 1.17
N SER A 57 12.36 11.14 2.08
CA SER A 57 13.70 11.07 2.69
C SER A 57 13.94 9.81 3.53
N LYS A 58 12.87 9.07 3.90
CA LYS A 58 12.96 7.82 4.66
C LYS A 58 13.08 6.57 3.78
N ILE A 59 12.96 6.73 2.45
CA ILE A 59 13.14 5.61 1.52
C ILE A 59 14.62 5.25 1.47
N PRO A 60 15.01 3.97 1.54
CA PRO A 60 16.41 3.56 1.42
C PRO A 60 17.04 4.06 0.13
N GLU A 61 18.28 4.51 0.21
CA GLU A 61 19.03 4.99 -0.95
C GLU A 61 19.10 3.91 -2.04
N GLY A 62 18.88 4.31 -3.29
CA GLY A 62 18.89 3.40 -4.44
C GLY A 62 17.67 2.49 -4.57
N PHE A 63 16.75 2.44 -3.60
CA PHE A 63 15.58 1.56 -3.64
C PHE A 63 14.70 1.81 -4.87
N VAL A 64 14.39 3.08 -5.18
CA VAL A 64 13.55 3.46 -6.32
C VAL A 64 14.11 2.90 -7.63
N GLY A 65 15.42 3.05 -7.84
CA GLY A 65 16.11 2.52 -9.02
C GLY A 65 16.14 1.00 -9.05
N ARG A 66 16.38 0.37 -7.90
CA ARG A 66 16.38 -1.09 -7.72
C ARG A 66 15.00 -1.71 -8.00
N ALA A 67 13.92 -1.02 -7.64
CA ALA A 67 12.55 -1.52 -7.76
C ALA A 67 11.84 -1.13 -9.06
N LYS A 68 12.41 -0.26 -9.91
CA LYS A 68 11.74 0.38 -11.06
C LYS A 68 10.95 -0.55 -12.00
N ASP A 69 11.38 -1.80 -12.16
CA ASP A 69 10.74 -2.74 -13.09
C ASP A 69 9.41 -3.31 -12.52
N ARG A 70 9.26 -3.29 -11.19
CA ARG A 70 8.14 -3.93 -10.45
C ARG A 70 7.41 -2.99 -9.50
N GLY A 71 8.01 -1.86 -9.14
CA GLY A 71 7.47 -0.88 -8.20
C GLY A 71 7.14 0.44 -8.89
N LEU A 72 5.97 0.99 -8.59
CA LEU A 72 5.63 2.39 -8.86
C LEU A 72 5.52 3.13 -7.53
N MET A 73 6.31 4.19 -7.37
CA MET A 73 6.27 5.05 -6.19
C MET A 73 5.63 6.38 -6.55
N VAL A 74 4.61 6.77 -5.81
CA VAL A 74 3.89 8.03 -6.00
C VAL A 74 3.74 8.76 -4.68
N THR A 75 3.61 10.08 -4.72
CA THR A 75 3.41 10.89 -3.51
C THR A 75 1.95 11.00 -3.09
N TRP A 76 1.05 10.65 -4.00
CA TRP A 76 -0.40 10.68 -3.80
C TRP A 76 -1.10 9.76 -4.80
N SER A 77 -2.27 9.24 -4.42
CA SER A 77 -3.15 8.48 -5.32
C SER A 77 -4.62 8.69 -4.94
N PRO A 78 -5.57 8.65 -5.88
CA PRO A 78 -6.98 8.52 -5.56
C PRO A 78 -7.26 7.07 -5.19
N GLN A 79 -7.11 6.78 -3.89
CA GLN A 79 -7.04 5.44 -3.33
C GLN A 79 -8.19 4.52 -3.77
N LEU A 80 -9.43 5.01 -3.73
CA LEU A 80 -10.61 4.22 -4.12
C LEU A 80 -10.51 3.71 -5.57
N GLU A 81 -10.05 4.54 -6.50
CA GLU A 81 -9.88 4.14 -7.90
C GLU A 81 -8.72 3.15 -8.10
N VAL A 82 -7.66 3.27 -7.29
CA VAL A 82 -6.54 2.31 -7.32
C VAL A 82 -6.99 0.97 -6.76
N LEU A 83 -7.66 0.96 -5.60
CA LEU A 83 -8.20 -0.26 -4.99
C LEU A 83 -9.21 -0.97 -5.89
N ALA A 84 -10.02 -0.22 -6.63
CA ALA A 84 -10.99 -0.78 -7.59
C ALA A 84 -10.35 -1.32 -8.87
N HIS A 85 -9.04 -1.12 -9.08
CA HIS A 85 -8.38 -1.57 -10.28
C HIS A 85 -8.16 -3.09 -10.26
N PRO A 86 -8.53 -3.84 -11.33
CA PRO A 86 -8.47 -5.32 -11.33
C PRO A 86 -7.09 -5.93 -11.06
N SER A 87 -6.01 -5.18 -11.32
CA SER A 87 -4.65 -5.66 -11.05
C SER A 87 -4.25 -5.59 -9.58
N VAL A 88 -4.95 -4.81 -8.74
CA VAL A 88 -4.71 -4.78 -7.29
C VAL A 88 -5.25 -6.06 -6.66
N GLY A 89 -4.36 -6.81 -6.02
CA GLY A 89 -4.69 -8.07 -5.36
C GLY A 89 -4.59 -8.02 -3.84
N CYS A 90 -3.95 -6.99 -3.29
CA CYS A 90 -3.71 -6.85 -1.86
C CYS A 90 -3.52 -5.38 -1.49
N PHE A 91 -4.00 -5.00 -0.30
CA PHE A 91 -3.81 -3.66 0.26
C PHE A 91 -3.05 -3.69 1.58
N MET A 92 -1.80 -3.22 1.59
CA MET A 92 -1.06 -2.99 2.82
C MET A 92 -1.42 -1.61 3.40
N THR A 93 -1.97 -1.62 4.61
CA THR A 93 -2.58 -0.43 5.22
C THR A 93 -2.26 -0.28 6.70
N HIS A 94 -2.16 0.97 7.13
CA HIS A 94 -2.13 1.34 8.54
C HIS A 94 -3.47 1.14 9.27
N CYS A 95 -4.53 0.67 8.61
CA CYS A 95 -5.82 0.33 9.24
C CYS A 95 -6.57 1.52 9.87
N ARG A 96 -6.48 2.73 9.30
CA ARG A 96 -7.45 3.80 9.65
C ARG A 96 -8.81 3.49 9.04
N TRP A 97 -9.88 3.88 9.74
CA TRP A 97 -11.25 3.50 9.40
C TRP A 97 -11.65 3.75 7.93
N ASN A 98 -11.42 4.95 7.38
CA ASN A 98 -11.82 5.25 5.99
C ASN A 98 -11.14 4.31 4.98
N SER A 99 -9.82 4.15 5.07
CA SER A 99 -9.08 3.26 4.17
C SER A 99 -9.49 1.80 4.35
N THR A 100 -9.82 1.41 5.58
CA THR A 100 -10.33 0.08 5.91
C THR A 100 -11.67 -0.18 5.23
N MET A 101 -12.61 0.77 5.31
CA MET A 101 -13.92 0.69 4.67
C MET A 101 -13.82 0.63 3.14
N GLU A 102 -12.89 1.38 2.53
CA GLU A 102 -12.66 1.33 1.08
C GLU A 102 -12.11 -0.04 0.65
N GLY A 103 -11.12 -0.59 1.37
CA GLY A 103 -10.55 -1.90 1.08
C GLY A 103 -11.57 -3.04 1.25
N SER A 104 -12.26 -3.07 2.38
CA SER A 104 -13.31 -4.04 2.70
C SER A 104 -14.47 -3.95 1.70
N GLY A 105 -14.95 -2.75 1.40
CA GLY A 105 -16.07 -2.54 0.49
C GLY A 105 -15.80 -2.97 -0.96
N ILE A 106 -14.55 -2.96 -1.40
CA ILE A 106 -14.14 -3.45 -2.73
C ILE A 106 -13.85 -4.96 -2.69
N GLY A 107 -13.58 -5.52 -1.50
CA GLY A 107 -13.21 -6.93 -1.32
C GLY A 107 -11.72 -7.19 -1.59
N VAL A 108 -10.85 -6.21 -1.35
CA VAL A 108 -9.39 -6.39 -1.46
C VAL A 108 -8.85 -6.90 -0.12
N PRO A 109 -8.18 -8.06 -0.07
CA PRO A 109 -7.57 -8.55 1.17
C PRO A 109 -6.46 -7.62 1.65
N MET A 110 -6.28 -7.53 2.97
CA MET A 110 -5.45 -6.51 3.60
C MET A 110 -4.27 -7.08 4.38
N VAL A 111 -3.12 -6.41 4.30
CA VAL A 111 -1.99 -6.60 5.22
C VAL A 111 -1.98 -5.44 6.20
N ALA A 112 -2.21 -5.73 7.48
CA ALA A 112 -2.32 -4.71 8.52
C ALA A 112 -0.94 -4.32 9.08
N MET A 113 -0.63 -3.02 9.06
CA MET A 113 0.52 -2.43 9.76
C MET A 113 0.09 -1.22 10.59
N PRO A 114 -0.73 -1.44 11.65
CA PRO A 114 -1.25 -0.35 12.46
C PRO A 114 -0.11 0.43 13.15
N GLN A 115 -0.28 1.75 13.27
CA GLN A 115 0.73 2.65 13.85
C GLN A 115 0.30 3.18 15.22
N TRP A 116 -0.90 3.76 15.36
CA TRP A 116 -1.38 4.37 16.61
C TRP A 116 -2.91 4.60 16.64
N SER A 117 -3.45 5.02 17.80
CA SER A 117 -4.88 5.31 18.03
C SER A 117 -5.79 4.11 17.80
N ASP A 118 -6.78 4.23 16.91
CA ASP A 118 -7.82 3.26 16.57
C ASP A 118 -7.32 2.14 15.65
N GLN A 119 -6.14 2.32 15.04
CA GLN A 119 -5.60 1.43 14.03
C GLN A 119 -5.41 -0.03 14.51
N PRO A 120 -4.89 -0.31 15.73
CA PRO A 120 -4.81 -1.69 16.23
C PRO A 120 -6.19 -2.33 16.47
N THR A 121 -7.17 -1.54 16.91
CA THR A 121 -8.55 -2.00 17.09
C THR A 121 -9.19 -2.34 15.74
N ASN A 122 -9.04 -1.47 14.74
CA ASN A 122 -9.54 -1.70 13.39
C ASN A 122 -8.88 -2.95 12.76
N ALA A 123 -7.56 -3.12 12.92
CA ALA A 123 -6.87 -4.33 12.48
C ALA A 123 -7.42 -5.60 13.15
N SER A 124 -7.75 -5.52 14.45
CA SER A 124 -8.36 -6.64 15.17
C SER A 124 -9.75 -6.97 14.64
N ILE A 125 -10.55 -5.96 14.28
CA ILE A 125 -11.86 -6.13 13.65
C ILE A 125 -11.70 -6.83 12.29
N LEU A 126 -10.80 -6.34 11.43
CA LEU A 126 -10.54 -6.96 10.13
C LEU A 126 -10.11 -8.42 10.25
N ARG A 127 -9.30 -8.73 11.27
CA ARG A 127 -8.90 -10.10 11.56
C ARG A 127 -10.09 -10.98 11.93
N MET A 128 -11.02 -10.48 12.74
CA MET A 128 -12.23 -11.22 13.12
C MET A 128 -13.12 -11.55 11.91
N PHE A 129 -13.15 -10.66 10.91
CA PHE A 129 -13.90 -10.86 9.67
C PHE A 129 -13.12 -11.64 8.58
N GLY A 130 -11.89 -12.07 8.86
CA GLY A 130 -11.09 -12.83 7.89
C GLY A 130 -10.60 -12.01 6.70
N GLU A 131 -10.53 -10.68 6.85
CA GLU A 131 -10.11 -9.76 5.78
C GLU A 131 -8.59 -9.54 5.74
N LEU A 132 -7.86 -10.03 6.76
CA LEU A 132 -6.40 -9.98 6.80
C LEU A 132 -5.77 -11.23 6.18
N VAL A 133 -4.70 -11.03 5.42
CA VAL A 133 -3.86 -12.09 4.83
C VAL A 133 -2.49 -12.20 5.48
#